data_AF-F5XQA6-F1
#
_entry.id   AF-F5XQA6-F1
#
_cell.length_a   1.000
_cell.length_b   1.000
_cell.length_c   1.000
_cell.angle_alpha   90.00
_cell.angle_beta   90.00
_cell.angle_gamma   90.00
#
_symmetry.space_group_name_H-M   'P 1'
#
loop_
_entity.id
_entity.type
_entity.pdbx_description
1 polymer ?
#
loop_
_entity_poly.entity_id
_entity_poly.type
_entity_poly.pdbx_seq_one_letter_code
_entity_poly.pdbx_strand_id
1 'polypeptide(L)'
;MIDAATAADVWGSLARVSPEALSQLGIGPRAAYVLGEVGLPVAVDPLFVFTPVESMPSDRRPGPPIRFGTDGGSSLCLVPPDGAVISVTATSDLRQRYVNADLGSFASFLLEVCRIRRQFAELDDTQLDTALDDLQKRLRSMDETALADPEHWWSVIFEQLRDGLL
;
A
#
# COMPACT_ATOMS: atom_id res chain seq x y z
N MET A 1 -13.54 6.69 -1.45
CA MET A 1 -13.12 5.28 -1.62
C MET A 1 -12.92 5.06 -3.10
N ILE A 2 -11.77 4.52 -3.50
CA ILE A 2 -11.44 4.21 -4.90
C ILE A 2 -12.44 3.20 -5.48
N ASP A 3 -12.85 3.40 -6.75
CA ASP A 3 -13.66 2.44 -7.50
C ASP A 3 -12.83 1.64 -8.51
N ALA A 4 -13.39 0.53 -8.97
CA ALA A 4 -12.72 -0.40 -9.88
C ALA A 4 -12.35 0.22 -11.25
N ALA A 5 -13.15 1.16 -11.75
CA ALA A 5 -12.91 1.79 -13.04
C ALA A 5 -11.68 2.71 -12.96
N THR A 6 -11.61 3.52 -11.91
CA THR A 6 -10.47 4.40 -11.61
C THR A 6 -9.21 3.59 -11.36
N ALA A 7 -9.30 2.48 -10.62
CA ALA A 7 -8.20 1.55 -10.40
C ALA A 7 -7.66 0.99 -11.72
N ALA A 8 -8.54 0.51 -12.61
CA ALA A 8 -8.16 -0.07 -13.90
C ALA A 8 -7.51 0.97 -14.83
N ASP A 9 -7.97 2.22 -14.83
CA ASP A 9 -7.36 3.30 -15.62
C ASP A 9 -5.91 3.62 -15.20
N VAL A 10 -5.64 3.59 -13.89
CA VAL A 10 -4.31 3.92 -13.36
C VAL A 10 -3.36 2.73 -13.34
N TRP A 11 -3.85 1.53 -13.06
CA TRP A 11 -3.00 0.35 -12.88
C TRP A 11 -3.02 -0.62 -14.05
N GLY A 12 -4.01 -0.53 -14.93
CA GLY A 12 -4.24 -1.51 -15.99
C GLY A 12 -4.67 -2.85 -15.39
N SER A 13 -3.72 -3.77 -15.24
CA SER A 13 -3.97 -5.12 -14.74
C SER A 13 -4.24 -5.13 -13.24
N LEU A 14 -5.42 -5.66 -12.87
CA LEU A 14 -5.86 -5.78 -11.48
C LEU A 14 -5.87 -7.25 -11.02
N ALA A 15 -5.36 -7.50 -9.82
CA ALA A 15 -5.54 -8.74 -9.10
C ALA A 15 -6.74 -8.62 -8.16
N ARG A 16 -7.59 -9.65 -8.17
CA ARG A 16 -8.77 -9.78 -7.31
C ARG A 16 -8.79 -11.14 -6.64
N VAL A 17 -9.37 -11.18 -5.44
CA VAL A 17 -9.51 -12.40 -4.64
C VAL A 17 -10.97 -12.81 -4.61
N SER A 18 -11.25 -14.10 -4.76
CA SER A 18 -12.63 -14.57 -4.74
C SER A 18 -13.27 -14.40 -3.34
N PRO A 19 -14.58 -14.16 -3.26
CA PRO A 19 -15.29 -14.06 -1.99
C PRO A 19 -15.09 -15.28 -1.09
N GLU A 20 -15.01 -16.48 -1.67
CA GLU A 20 -14.80 -17.73 -0.93
C GLU A 20 -13.45 -17.74 -0.22
N ALA A 21 -12.38 -17.33 -0.92
CA ALA A 21 -11.04 -17.26 -0.33
C ALA A 21 -10.97 -16.20 0.78
N LEU A 22 -11.59 -15.02 0.58
CA LEU A 22 -11.64 -13.95 1.59
C LEU A 22 -12.40 -14.37 2.86
N SER A 23 -13.49 -15.14 2.71
CA SER A 23 -14.32 -15.60 3.83
C SER A 23 -13.56 -16.48 4.84
N GLN A 24 -12.48 -17.12 4.42
CA GLN A 24 -11.66 -18.01 5.24
C GLN A 24 -10.58 -17.28 6.05
N LEU A 25 -10.34 -16.00 5.76
CA LEU A 25 -9.19 -15.24 6.29
C LEU A 25 -9.56 -14.28 7.44
N GLY A 26 -10.82 -14.25 7.86
CA GLY A 26 -11.27 -13.36 8.94
C GLY A 26 -11.12 -11.86 8.61
N ILE A 27 -11.10 -11.52 7.32
CA ILE A 27 -11.03 -10.14 6.82
C ILE A 27 -12.42 -9.50 6.95
N GLY A 28 -12.45 -8.22 7.31
CA GLY A 28 -13.67 -7.44 7.43
C GLY A 28 -14.23 -7.00 6.07
N PRO A 29 -15.47 -6.50 6.04
CA PRO A 29 -16.17 -6.21 4.79
C PRO A 29 -15.50 -5.11 3.96
N ARG A 30 -14.78 -4.15 4.59
CA ARG A 30 -14.15 -3.05 3.85
C ARG A 30 -12.92 -3.53 3.09
N ALA A 31 -12.04 -4.28 3.75
CA ALA A 31 -10.89 -4.87 3.10
C ALA A 31 -11.29 -5.95 2.09
N ALA A 32 -12.34 -6.73 2.37
CA ALA A 32 -12.88 -7.70 1.42
C ALA A 32 -13.41 -7.02 0.14
N TYR A 33 -14.10 -5.88 0.27
CA TYR A 33 -14.56 -5.11 -0.89
C TYR A 33 -13.37 -4.61 -1.74
N VAL A 34 -12.29 -4.12 -1.12
CA VAL A 34 -11.10 -3.68 -1.87
C VAL A 34 -10.41 -4.86 -2.58
N LEU A 35 -10.21 -6.00 -1.91
CA LEU A 35 -9.55 -7.16 -2.53
C LEU A 35 -10.41 -7.89 -3.56
N GLY A 36 -11.73 -7.91 -3.38
CA GLY A 36 -12.66 -8.67 -4.22
C GLY A 36 -13.25 -7.87 -5.38
N GLU A 37 -13.76 -6.67 -5.10
CA GLU A 37 -14.53 -5.87 -6.07
C GLU A 37 -13.68 -4.82 -6.77
N VAL A 38 -12.91 -4.03 -6.00
CA VAL A 38 -12.02 -3.01 -6.59
C VAL A 38 -10.85 -3.70 -7.29
N GLY A 39 -10.10 -4.51 -6.54
CA GLY A 39 -8.83 -5.09 -6.94
C GLY A 39 -7.64 -4.19 -6.60
N LEU A 40 -6.45 -4.79 -6.55
CA LEU A 40 -5.16 -4.10 -6.39
C LEU A 40 -4.33 -4.25 -7.69
N PRO A 41 -3.34 -3.38 -7.95
CA PRO A 41 -2.47 -3.56 -9.11
C PRO A 41 -1.72 -4.88 -9.03
N VAL A 42 -1.46 -5.54 -10.17
CA VAL A 42 -0.56 -6.70 -10.19
C VAL A 42 0.85 -6.29 -9.75
N ALA A 43 1.33 -5.13 -10.21
CA ALA A 43 2.61 -4.56 -9.80
C ALA A 43 2.62 -3.03 -9.96
N VAL A 44 3.37 -2.36 -9.08
CA VAL A 44 3.77 -0.96 -9.12
C VAL A 44 5.22 -0.93 -8.63
N ASP A 45 6.18 -1.15 -9.52
CA ASP A 45 7.57 -1.29 -9.10
C ASP A 45 8.20 0.05 -8.66
N PRO A 46 9.02 0.06 -7.60
CA PRO A 46 9.36 -1.06 -6.70
C PRO A 46 8.43 -1.14 -5.46
N LEU A 47 7.34 -0.38 -5.44
CA LEU A 47 6.48 -0.15 -4.27
C LEU A 47 5.62 -1.36 -3.89
N PHE A 48 5.14 -2.10 -4.89
CA PHE A 48 4.17 -3.16 -4.65
C PHE A 48 4.16 -4.21 -5.74
N VAL A 49 4.13 -5.48 -5.35
CA VAL A 49 3.76 -6.61 -6.19
C VAL A 49 2.70 -7.42 -5.45
N PHE A 50 1.60 -7.73 -6.13
CA PHE A 50 0.55 -8.56 -5.56
C PHE A 50 1.03 -9.99 -5.36
N THR A 51 0.70 -10.58 -4.21
CA THR A 51 1.03 -12.00 -3.90
C THR A 51 -0.24 -12.73 -3.47
N PRO A 52 -0.26 -14.08 -3.49
CA PRO A 52 -1.37 -14.84 -2.92
C PRO A 52 -1.74 -14.33 -1.52
N VAL A 53 -3.03 -14.10 -1.28
CA VAL A 53 -3.52 -13.55 -0.01
C VAL A 53 -3.62 -14.67 1.01
N GLU A 54 -2.85 -14.57 2.09
CA GLU A 54 -2.74 -15.64 3.09
C GLU A 54 -2.44 -15.11 4.49
N SER A 55 -2.82 -15.88 5.50
CA SER A 55 -2.46 -15.59 6.89
C SER A 55 -0.97 -15.84 7.10
N MET A 56 -0.25 -14.83 7.60
CA MET A 56 1.14 -14.99 7.96
C MET A 56 1.28 -15.81 9.26
N PRO A 57 2.37 -16.57 9.43
CA PRO A 57 2.69 -17.17 10.71
C PRO A 57 2.90 -16.07 11.76
N SER A 58 2.15 -16.11 12.86
CA SER A 58 2.37 -15.21 13.98
C SER A 58 1.96 -15.86 15.29
N ASP A 59 2.81 -15.70 16.30
CA ASP A 59 2.53 -16.02 17.71
C ASP A 59 1.98 -14.81 18.48
N ARG A 60 1.94 -13.63 17.85
CA ARG A 60 1.52 -12.38 18.47
C ARG A 60 0.01 -12.20 18.46
N ARG A 61 -0.51 -11.46 19.44
CA ARG A 61 -1.90 -10.96 19.47
C ARG A 61 -1.94 -9.46 19.19
N PRO A 62 -2.98 -8.95 18.49
CA PRO A 62 -4.13 -9.67 17.90
C PRO A 62 -3.72 -10.60 16.75
N GLY A 63 -4.66 -11.43 16.26
CA GLY A 63 -4.41 -12.58 15.36
C GLY A 63 -3.52 -12.29 14.13
N PRO A 64 -3.05 -13.33 13.44
CA PRO A 64 -1.99 -13.21 12.45
C PRO A 64 -2.34 -12.20 11.34
N PRO A 65 -1.38 -11.36 10.91
CA PRO A 65 -1.62 -10.42 9.84
C PRO A 65 -1.78 -11.17 8.50
N ILE A 66 -2.60 -10.64 7.61
CA ILE A 66 -2.91 -11.25 6.31
C ILE A 66 -2.06 -10.60 5.23
N ARG A 67 -1.11 -11.33 4.64
CA ARG A 67 -0.30 -10.81 3.53
C ARG A 67 -1.15 -10.68 2.28
N PHE A 68 -0.95 -9.60 1.53
CA PHE A 68 -1.56 -9.40 0.21
C PHE A 68 -0.55 -8.94 -0.86
N GLY A 69 0.67 -8.58 -0.47
CA GLY A 69 1.73 -8.27 -1.42
C GLY A 69 3.09 -8.10 -0.79
N THR A 70 4.02 -7.56 -1.57
CA THR A 70 5.41 -7.33 -1.19
C THR A 70 5.95 -6.06 -1.86
N ASP A 71 6.89 -5.39 -1.22
CA ASP A 71 7.71 -4.32 -1.82
C ASP A 71 9.09 -4.84 -2.28
N GLY A 72 9.27 -6.17 -2.31
CA GLY A 72 10.53 -6.85 -2.64
C GLY A 72 11.48 -7.03 -1.45
N GLY A 73 11.33 -6.25 -0.38
CA GLY A 73 12.11 -6.38 0.87
C GLY A 73 11.31 -6.89 2.06
N SER A 74 10.00 -6.71 2.04
CA SER A 74 9.08 -6.98 3.15
C SER A 74 7.72 -7.46 2.64
N SER A 75 6.98 -8.18 3.49
CA SER A 75 5.59 -8.52 3.21
C SER A 75 4.69 -7.36 3.59
N LEU A 76 3.80 -6.93 2.69
CA LEU A 76 2.72 -6.01 3.02
C LEU A 76 1.49 -6.80 3.46
N CYS A 77 1.02 -6.49 4.66
CA CYS A 77 -0.02 -7.24 5.35
C CYS A 77 -1.11 -6.33 5.91
N LEU A 78 -2.33 -6.85 5.96
CA LEU A 78 -3.46 -6.27 6.66
C LEU A 78 -3.53 -6.83 8.09
N VAL A 79 -3.69 -5.97 9.09
CA VAL A 79 -4.05 -6.41 10.44
C VAL A 79 -5.56 -6.67 10.46
N PRO A 80 -6.02 -7.92 10.66
CA PRO A 80 -7.46 -8.22 10.58
C PRO A 80 -8.25 -7.59 11.73
N PRO A 81 -9.58 -7.37 11.57
CA PRO A 81 -10.34 -7.68 10.35
C PRO A 81 -10.26 -6.61 9.26
N ASP A 82 -10.32 -5.32 9.61
CA ASP A 82 -10.23 -4.17 8.69
C ASP A 82 -9.18 -3.15 9.19
N GLY A 83 -8.13 -3.63 9.87
CA GLY A 83 -7.14 -2.81 10.54
C GLY A 83 -6.06 -2.25 9.61
N ALA A 84 -4.98 -1.77 10.22
CA ALA A 84 -3.89 -1.12 9.52
C ALA A 84 -3.20 -2.04 8.50
N VAL A 85 -2.70 -1.43 7.43
CA VAL A 85 -1.69 -2.04 6.57
C VAL A 85 -0.33 -1.82 7.21
N ILE A 86 0.45 -2.90 7.31
CA ILE A 86 1.80 -2.92 7.87
C ILE A 86 2.77 -3.59 6.90
N SER A 87 4.01 -3.14 6.89
CA SER A 87 5.14 -3.82 6.26
C SER A 87 5.82 -4.68 7.32
N VAL A 88 6.03 -5.96 7.02
CA VAL A 88 6.62 -6.94 7.93
C VAL A 88 7.87 -7.53 7.28
N THR A 89 9.03 -7.25 7.87
CA THR A 89 10.31 -7.80 7.45
C THR A 89 10.59 -9.12 8.15
N ALA A 90 11.08 -10.13 7.42
CA ALA A 90 11.45 -11.44 7.98
C ALA A 90 12.84 -11.47 8.65
N THR A 91 13.40 -10.29 8.97
CA THR A 91 14.70 -10.15 9.61
C THR A 91 14.67 -10.66 11.06
N SER A 92 15.84 -10.86 11.66
CA SER A 92 15.99 -11.40 13.02
C SER A 92 15.29 -10.56 14.10
N ASP A 93 15.05 -9.29 13.84
CA ASP A 93 14.34 -8.35 14.72
C ASP A 93 12.84 -8.22 14.41
N LEU A 94 12.33 -8.87 13.35
CA LEU A 94 10.95 -8.79 12.87
C LEU A 94 10.41 -7.35 12.90
N ARG A 95 11.10 -6.45 12.19
CA ARG A 95 10.69 -5.04 12.13
C ARG A 95 9.34 -4.92 11.41
N GLN A 96 8.41 -4.20 12.04
CA GLN A 96 7.14 -3.80 11.46
C GLN A 96 7.13 -2.29 11.24
N ARG A 97 6.60 -1.85 10.10
CA ARG A 97 6.36 -0.43 9.82
C ARG A 97 4.88 -0.22 9.54
N TYR A 98 4.32 0.85 10.08
CA TYR A 98 3.01 1.32 9.68
C TYR A 98 3.05 1.78 8.22
N VAL A 99 2.06 1.37 7.43
CA VAL A 99 1.90 1.76 6.03
C VAL A 99 0.69 2.67 5.92
N ASN A 100 -0.51 2.16 6.23
CA ASN A 100 -1.75 2.93 6.17
C ASN A 100 -2.77 2.45 7.19
N ALA A 101 -3.80 3.27 7.43
CA ALA A 101 -4.87 3.00 8.40
C ALA A 101 -5.75 1.82 8.00
N ASP A 102 -5.92 1.61 6.70
CA ASP A 102 -6.67 0.51 6.11
C ASP A 102 -6.26 0.27 4.66
N LEU A 103 -6.79 -0.81 4.06
CA LEU A 103 -6.47 -1.21 2.70
C LEU A 103 -6.97 -0.21 1.64
N GLY A 104 -8.06 0.50 1.92
CA GLY A 104 -8.59 1.52 1.00
C GLY A 104 -7.70 2.75 0.92
N SER A 105 -7.12 3.15 2.05
CA SER A 105 -6.14 4.23 2.17
C SER A 105 -4.85 3.84 1.46
N PHE A 106 -4.37 2.61 1.66
CA PHE A 106 -3.22 2.07 0.90
C PHE A 106 -3.46 2.11 -0.61
N ALA A 107 -4.60 1.60 -1.09
CA ALA A 107 -4.95 1.62 -2.50
C ALA A 107 -5.02 3.05 -3.06
N SER A 108 -5.56 3.99 -2.30
CA SER A 108 -5.66 5.41 -2.71
C SER A 108 -4.28 6.08 -2.78
N PHE A 109 -3.40 5.83 -1.80
CA PHE A 109 -2.03 6.32 -1.81
C PHE A 109 -1.26 5.81 -3.03
N LEU A 110 -1.31 4.49 -3.26
CA LEU A 110 -0.60 3.86 -4.37
C LEU A 110 -1.07 4.41 -5.71
N LEU A 111 -2.37 4.67 -5.84
CA LEU A 111 -2.95 5.27 -7.04
C LEU A 111 -2.46 6.70 -7.30
N GLU A 112 -2.45 7.56 -6.28
CA GLU A 112 -1.96 8.94 -6.40
C GLU A 112 -0.46 9.00 -6.75
N VAL A 113 0.33 8.08 -6.18
CA VAL A 113 1.75 7.95 -6.52
C VAL A 113 1.93 7.50 -7.96
N CYS A 114 1.17 6.51 -8.44
CA CYS A 114 1.19 6.11 -9.85
C CYS A 114 0.86 7.27 -10.80
N ARG A 115 -0.14 8.09 -10.45
CA ARG A 115 -0.54 9.25 -11.27
C ARG A 115 0.58 10.26 -11.41
N ILE A 116 1.25 10.62 -10.31
CA ILE A 116 2.33 11.62 -10.39
C ILE A 116 3.55 11.05 -11.09
N ARG A 117 3.89 9.77 -10.88
CA ARG A 117 5.08 9.14 -11.50
C ARG A 117 5.01 9.11 -13.02
N ARG A 118 3.80 9.06 -13.61
CA ARG A 118 3.61 9.18 -15.07
C ARG A 118 4.06 10.54 -15.63
N GLN A 119 4.12 11.58 -14.79
CA GLN A 119 4.51 12.94 -15.17
C GLN A 119 6.01 13.20 -14.97
N PHE A 120 6.72 12.36 -14.20
CA PHE A 120 8.11 12.64 -13.79
C PHE A 120 9.07 12.88 -14.95
N ALA A 121 8.89 12.18 -16.07
CA ALA A 121 9.76 12.35 -17.25
C ALA A 121 9.65 13.74 -17.92
N GLU A 122 8.62 14.51 -17.59
CA GLU A 122 8.33 15.82 -18.17
C GLU A 122 8.68 16.98 -17.21
N LEU A 123 9.02 16.68 -15.95
CA LEU A 123 9.29 17.68 -14.91
C LEU A 123 10.79 17.94 -14.77
N ASP A 124 11.17 19.20 -14.60
CA ASP A 124 12.49 19.55 -14.06
C ASP A 124 12.56 19.34 -12.53
N ASP A 125 13.75 19.45 -11.96
CA ASP A 125 13.98 19.20 -10.53
C ASP A 125 13.10 20.08 -9.61
N THR A 126 12.91 21.36 -9.96
CA THR A 126 12.10 22.28 -9.15
C THR A 126 10.61 21.95 -9.23
N GLN A 127 10.15 21.55 -10.41
CA GLN A 127 8.78 21.10 -10.63
C GLN A 127 8.52 19.76 -9.93
N LEU A 128 9.49 18.86 -9.94
CA LEU A 128 9.40 17.56 -9.25
C LEU A 128 9.28 17.76 -7.74
N ASP A 129 10.11 18.61 -7.14
CA ASP A 129 10.03 18.94 -5.71
C ASP A 129 8.64 19.48 -5.33
N THR A 130 8.15 20.44 -6.12
CA THR A 130 6.81 21.03 -5.92
C THR A 130 5.71 19.97 -6.04
N ALA A 131 5.81 19.09 -7.03
CA ALA A 131 4.86 18.01 -7.26
C ALA A 131 4.84 16.99 -6.11
N LEU A 132 6.02 16.65 -5.56
CA LEU A 132 6.15 15.75 -4.41
C LEU A 132 5.59 16.38 -3.12
N ASP A 133 5.84 17.66 -2.88
CA ASP A 133 5.26 18.39 -1.74
C ASP A 133 3.74 18.42 -1.81
N ASP A 134 3.17 18.70 -2.99
CA ASP A 134 1.74 18.72 -3.18
C ASP A 134 1.12 17.32 -3.11
N LEU A 135 1.82 16.29 -3.59
CA LEU A 135 1.43 14.90 -3.38
C LEU A 135 1.36 14.58 -1.88
N GLN A 136 2.41 14.89 -1.10
CA GLN A 136 2.40 14.63 0.35
C GLN A 136 1.25 15.34 1.07
N LYS A 137 0.92 16.59 0.70
CA LYS A 137 -0.26 17.29 1.25
C LYS A 137 -1.56 16.53 0.95
N ARG A 138 -1.75 16.06 -0.29
CA ARG A 138 -2.93 15.26 -0.66
C ARG A 138 -2.99 13.95 0.13
N LEU A 139 -1.87 13.24 0.24
CA LEU A 139 -1.80 11.98 0.97
C LEU A 139 -2.07 12.14 2.47
N ARG A 140 -1.54 13.19 3.11
CA ARG A 140 -1.85 13.49 4.53
C ARG A 140 -3.34 13.75 4.76
N SER A 141 -4.05 14.32 3.78
CA SER A 141 -5.50 14.51 3.89
C SER A 141 -6.30 13.20 3.85
N MET A 142 -5.70 12.12 3.35
CA MET A 142 -6.29 10.78 3.29
C MET A 142 -5.92 9.94 4.52
N ASP A 143 -4.65 9.96 4.93
CA ASP A 143 -4.13 9.25 6.11
C ASP A 143 -2.88 9.98 6.63
N GLU A 144 -3.09 10.86 7.62
CA GLU A 144 -2.00 11.64 8.21
C GLU A 144 -0.97 10.75 8.89
N THR A 145 -1.41 9.68 9.55
CA THR A 145 -0.54 8.77 10.31
C THR A 145 0.52 8.16 9.41
N ALA A 146 0.19 7.82 8.16
CA ALA A 146 1.12 7.22 7.19
C ALA A 146 2.40 8.05 6.95
N LEU A 147 2.33 9.36 7.19
CA LEU A 147 3.42 10.32 6.97
C LEU A 147 3.84 11.08 8.23
N ALA A 148 3.36 10.65 9.41
CA ALA A 148 3.58 11.34 10.68
C ALA A 148 4.90 10.97 11.38
N ASP A 149 5.47 9.80 11.06
CA ASP A 149 6.72 9.30 11.65
C ASP A 149 7.72 8.98 10.54
N PRO A 150 9.00 9.38 10.64
CA PRO A 150 10.03 9.09 9.63
C PRO A 150 10.28 7.58 9.43
N GLU A 151 9.97 6.74 10.41
CA GLU A 151 10.12 5.29 10.30
C GLU A 151 8.93 4.59 9.62
N HIS A 152 7.84 5.31 9.35
CA HIS A 152 6.70 4.78 8.61
C HIS A 152 7.07 4.52 7.14
N TRP A 153 6.41 3.54 6.55
CA TRP A 153 6.78 3.02 5.24
C TRP A 153 6.73 4.10 4.16
N TRP A 154 5.65 4.88 4.08
CA TRP A 154 5.56 5.96 3.10
C TRP A 154 6.56 7.08 3.34
N SER A 155 6.86 7.44 4.60
CA SER A 155 7.89 8.42 4.91
C SER A 155 9.25 8.01 4.34
N VAL A 156 9.64 6.75 4.52
CA VAL A 156 10.88 6.19 3.95
C VAL A 156 10.85 6.20 2.42
N ILE A 157 9.74 5.81 1.79
CA ILE A 157 9.60 5.83 0.32
C ILE A 157 9.76 7.26 -0.21
N PHE A 158 9.16 8.26 0.44
CA PHE A 158 9.28 9.65 0.01
C PHE A 158 10.69 10.21 0.19
N GLU A 159 11.41 9.80 1.24
CA GLU A 159 12.82 10.12 1.42
C GLU A 159 13.65 9.53 0.27
N GLN A 160 13.47 8.23 -0.02
CA GLN A 160 14.18 7.56 -1.11
C GLN A 160 13.86 8.14 -2.49
N LEU A 161 12.62 8.57 -2.74
CA LEU A 161 12.26 9.29 -3.96
C LEU A 161 13.03 10.61 -4.10
N ARG A 162 13.16 11.37 -3.01
CA ARG A 162 13.92 12.65 -3.01
C ARG A 162 15.42 12.43 -3.18
N ASP A 163 15.94 11.33 -2.63
CA ASP A 163 17.36 10.96 -2.76
C ASP A 163 17.70 10.31 -4.11
N GLY A 164 16.71 10.06 -4.97
CA GLY A 164 16.91 9.43 -6.28
C GLY A 164 17.24 7.94 -6.20
N LEU A 165 16.80 7.25 -5.15
CA LEU A 165 17.08 5.84 -4.90
C LEU A 165 16.01 4.88 -5.46
N LEU A 166 14.92 5.40 -6.07
CA LEU A 166 13.78 4.65 -6.62
C LEU A 166 13.46 5.00 -8.08
#